data_AF-A0A7L2QFI2-F1
#
_entry.id   AF-A0A7L2QFI2-F1
#
_cell.length_a   1.000
_cell.length_b   1.000
_cell.length_c   1.000
_cell.angle_alpha   90.00
_cell.angle_beta   90.00
_cell.angle_gamma   90.00
#
_symmetry.space_group_name_H-M   'P 1'
#
loop_
_entity.id
_entity.type
_entity.pdbx_description
1 polymer ?
#
loop_
_entity_poly.entity_id
_entity_poly.type
_entity_poly.pdbx_seq_one_letter_code
_entity_poly.pdbx_strand_id
1 'polypeptide(L)'
;MRLYSLSVLYKAEPKARLLKAAYDVSSFSFFQRSSVQEFMTFTSQLIAERSALGSRASVKEQEYLCHVYVRSDGLAGVVIADNEYPQRVCFTLLDKV
;
A
#
# COMPACT_ATOMS: atom_id res chain seq x y z
N MET A 1 7.39 2.65 -14.60
CA MET A 1 6.29 1.67 -14.37
C MET A 1 6.73 0.49 -13.49
N ARG A 2 6.76 0.67 -12.16
CA ARG A 2 7.05 -0.40 -11.20
C ARG A 2 6.03 -0.44 -10.06
N LEU A 3 5.88 -1.62 -9.46
CA LEU A 3 5.20 -1.84 -8.19
C LEU A 3 6.27 -2.07 -7.12
N TYR A 4 6.23 -1.31 -6.05
CA TYR A 4 7.22 -1.38 -4.99
C TYR A 4 6.75 -2.19 -3.80
N SER A 5 5.46 -2.13 -3.48
CA SER A 5 4.89 -2.93 -2.40
C SER A 5 3.44 -3.30 -2.67
N LEU A 6 3.07 -4.47 -2.14
CA LEU A 6 1.69 -4.94 -2.02
C LEU A 6 1.53 -5.44 -0.58
N SER A 7 0.58 -4.89 0.15
CA SER A 7 0.33 -5.26 1.54
C SER A 7 -1.16 -5.46 1.80
N VAL A 8 -1.45 -6.47 2.60
CA VAL A 8 -2.78 -6.78 3.12
C VAL A 8 -2.75 -6.54 4.61
N LEU A 9 -3.63 -5.66 5.06
CA LEU A 9 -3.77 -5.23 6.43
C LEU A 9 -5.19 -5.50 6.90
N TYR A 10 -5.35 -5.69 8.20
CA TYR A 10 -6.64 -5.73 8.85
C TYR A 10 -6.82 -4.45 9.66
N LYS A 11 -7.82 -3.66 9.30
CA LYS A 11 -8.20 -2.46 10.03
C LYS A 11 -9.00 -2.87 11.27
N ALA A 12 -8.31 -3.04 12.39
CA ALA A 12 -8.93 -3.08 13.70
C ALA A 12 -8.94 -1.66 14.28
N GLU A 13 -10.03 -1.19 14.85
CA GLU A 13 -9.96 0.00 15.70
C GLU A 13 -9.21 -0.40 16.98
N PRO A 14 -8.06 0.21 17.35
CA PRO A 14 -7.52 1.52 16.93
C PRO A 14 -6.31 1.50 15.97
N LYS A 15 -5.81 0.34 15.52
CA LYS A 15 -4.60 0.22 14.69
C LYS A 15 -4.75 -0.77 13.54
N ALA A 16 -4.14 -0.46 12.39
CA ALA A 16 -4.07 -1.39 11.27
C ALA A 16 -3.01 -2.47 11.53
N ARG A 17 -3.43 -3.74 11.52
CA ARG A 17 -2.53 -4.89 11.69
C ARG A 17 -2.09 -5.40 10.33
N LEU A 18 -0.78 -5.42 10.08
CA LEU A 18 -0.23 -6.04 8.88
C LEU A 18 -0.46 -7.57 8.93
N LEU A 19 -1.13 -8.13 7.92
CA LEU A 19 -1.31 -9.58 7.80
C LEU A 19 -0.21 -10.18 6.92
N LYS A 20 -0.01 -9.59 5.73
CA LYS A 20 1.01 -10.02 4.78
C LYS A 20 1.48 -8.84 3.94
N ALA A 21 2.74 -8.88 3.54
CA ALA A 21 3.27 -7.93 2.57
C ALA A 21 4.29 -8.60 1.65
N ALA A 22 4.39 -8.05 0.45
CA ALA A 22 5.40 -8.33 -0.55
C ALA A 22 6.03 -7.00 -0.96
N TYR A 23 7.35 -7.00 -1.13
CA TYR A 23 8.14 -5.81 -1.45
C TYR A 23 9.06 -6.12 -2.63
N ASP A 24 9.14 -5.18 -3.57
CA ASP A 24 10.19 -5.14 -4.59
C ASP A 24 10.98 -3.85 -4.44
N VAL A 25 12.09 -3.95 -3.71
CA VAL A 25 13.03 -2.84 -3.46
C VAL A 25 14.33 -3.00 -4.27
N SER A 26 14.31 -3.84 -5.31
CA SER A 26 15.49 -4.13 -6.14
C SER A 26 16.05 -2.89 -6.83
N SER A 27 15.18 -1.92 -7.14
CA SER A 27 15.51 -0.64 -7.77
C SER A 27 16.27 0.33 -6.87
N PHE A 28 16.25 0.13 -5.56
CA PHE A 28 16.93 1.01 -4.60
C PHE A 28 18.35 0.52 -4.30
N SER A 29 19.22 1.47 -3.94
CA SER A 29 20.59 1.20 -3.49
C SER A 29 20.60 0.19 -2.35
N PHE A 30 21.53 -0.77 -2.38
CA PHE A 30 21.60 -1.87 -1.42
C PHE A 30 21.47 -1.42 0.04
N PHE A 31 22.18 -0.35 0.42
CA PHE A 31 22.18 0.20 1.78
C PHE A 31 20.86 0.88 2.21
N GLN A 32 20.00 1.26 1.26
CA GLN A 32 18.73 1.94 1.54
C GLN A 32 17.54 0.98 1.57
N ARG A 33 17.69 -0.24 1.06
CA ARG A 33 16.57 -1.20 0.88
C ARG A 33 15.82 -1.49 2.18
N SER A 34 16.52 -1.67 3.29
CA SER A 34 15.89 -1.94 4.59
C SER A 34 15.04 -0.76 5.05
N SER A 35 15.57 0.46 5.01
CA SER A 35 14.84 1.67 5.40
C SER A 35 13.65 1.95 4.49
N VAL A 36 13.79 1.70 3.18
CA VAL A 36 12.70 1.86 2.21
C VAL A 36 11.58 0.84 2.47
N GLN A 37 11.92 -0.40 2.78
CA GLN A 37 10.94 -1.44 3.12
C GLN A 37 10.17 -1.09 4.40
N GLU A 38 10.86 -0.64 5.45
CA GLU A 38 10.23 -0.17 6.69
C GLU A 38 9.32 1.03 6.43
N PHE A 39 9.76 1.98 5.63
CA PHE A 39 8.97 3.15 5.23
C PHE A 39 7.69 2.74 4.48
N MET A 40 7.79 1.83 3.51
CA MET A 40 6.62 1.32 2.78
C MET A 40 5.62 0.62 3.70
N THR A 41 6.12 -0.14 4.68
CA THR A 41 5.29 -0.81 5.68
C THR A 41 4.53 0.21 6.54
N PHE A 42 5.26 1.20 7.06
CA PHE A 42 4.71 2.27 7.88
C PHE A 42 3.65 3.09 7.14
N THR A 43 3.96 3.52 5.91
CA THR A 43 3.03 4.28 5.07
C THR A 43 1.77 3.48 4.76
N SER A 44 1.89 2.18 4.50
CA SER A 44 0.73 1.31 4.26
C SER A 44 -0.18 1.20 5.49
N GLN A 45 0.40 1.08 6.68
CA GLN A 45 -0.36 1.09 7.95
C GLN A 45 -1.05 2.43 8.18
N LEU A 46 -0.32 3.54 8.04
CA LEU A 46 -0.85 4.88 8.25
C LEU A 46 -2.03 5.18 7.31
N ILE A 47 -1.92 4.84 6.03
CA ILE A 47 -2.98 5.06 5.04
C ILE A 47 -4.21 4.21 5.37
N ALA A 48 -4.03 2.93 5.75
CA ALA A 48 -5.13 2.06 6.14
C ALA A 48 -5.85 2.55 7.42
N GLU A 49 -5.12 3.11 8.39
CA GLU A 49 -5.69 3.70 9.60
C GLU A 49 -6.53 4.95 9.30
N ARG A 50 -6.06 5.80 8.38
CA ARG A 50 -6.74 7.06 8.03
C ARG A 50 -7.90 6.89 7.03
N SER A 51 -7.96 5.77 6.30
CA SER A 51 -8.99 5.54 5.27
C SER A 51 -10.30 5.00 5.88
N ALA A 52 -11.46 5.48 5.45
CA ALA A 52 -12.74 4.99 5.94
C ALA A 52 -13.05 3.56 5.46
N LEU A 53 -13.86 2.81 6.21
CA LEU A 53 -14.35 1.50 5.77
C LEU A 53 -15.16 1.63 4.48
N GLY A 54 -14.94 0.73 3.51
CA GLY A 54 -15.63 0.75 2.21
C GLY A 54 -15.10 1.80 1.23
N SER A 55 -14.02 2.52 1.55
CA SER A 55 -13.45 3.57 0.70
C SER A 55 -12.28 3.08 -0.15
N ARG A 56 -12.15 3.70 -1.34
CA ARG A 56 -10.97 3.60 -2.21
C ARG A 56 -10.34 4.97 -2.29
N ALA A 57 -9.04 5.06 -2.04
CA ALA A 57 -8.31 6.31 -2.09
C ALA A 57 -6.94 6.12 -2.75
N SER A 58 -6.37 7.21 -3.22
CA SER A 58 -5.02 7.24 -3.75
C SER A 58 -4.31 8.44 -3.14
N VAL A 59 -3.16 8.19 -2.52
CA VAL A 59 -2.33 9.18 -1.85
C VAL A 59 -1.07 9.35 -2.67
N LYS A 60 -0.80 10.57 -3.12
CA LYS A 60 0.42 10.90 -3.85
C LYS A 60 1.48 11.36 -2.87
N GLU A 61 2.64 10.71 -2.88
CA GLU A 61 3.80 11.05 -2.08
C GLU A 61 4.99 11.24 -3.02
N GLN A 62 5.30 12.50 -3.34
CA GLN A 62 6.35 12.87 -4.32
C GLN A 62 6.13 12.19 -5.69
N GLU A 63 7.03 11.27 -6.07
CA GLU A 63 6.98 10.51 -7.33
C GLU A 63 6.23 9.17 -7.20
N TYR A 64 5.84 8.79 -5.98
CA TYR A 64 5.14 7.55 -5.68
C TYR A 64 3.64 7.78 -5.53
N LEU A 65 2.86 6.77 -5.93
CA LEU A 65 1.43 6.71 -5.70
C LEU A 65 1.09 5.51 -4.83
N CYS A 66 0.38 5.77 -3.73
CA CYS A 66 -0.12 4.76 -2.82
C CYS A 66 -1.62 4.58 -3.04
N HIS A 67 -2.04 3.43 -3.52
CA HIS A 67 -3.45 3.08 -3.69
C HIS A 67 -3.92 2.23 -2.53
N VAL A 68 -5.03 2.62 -1.91
CA VAL A 68 -5.63 1.89 -0.79
C VAL A 68 -7.07 1.52 -1.13
N TYR A 69 -7.43 0.29 -0.79
CA TYR A 69 -8.80 -0.17 -0.79
C TYR A 69 -9.12 -0.78 0.58
N VAL A 70 -10.02 -0.15 1.32
CA VAL A 70 -10.55 -0.69 2.58
C VAL A 70 -11.94 -1.24 2.30
N ARG A 71 -12.12 -2.54 2.51
CA ARG A 71 -13.41 -3.22 2.40
C ARG A 71 -14.26 -2.97 3.65
N SER A 72 -15.56 -3.24 3.54
CA SER A 72 -16.51 -3.08 4.65
C SER A 72 -16.34 -4.13 5.76
N ASP A 73 -15.65 -5.22 5.48
CA ASP A 73 -15.27 -6.27 6.44
C ASP A 73 -14.01 -5.93 7.26
N GLY A 74 -13.42 -4.75 7.06
CA GLY A 74 -12.20 -4.32 7.73
C GLY A 74 -10.91 -4.80 7.08
N LEU A 75 -10.98 -5.57 5.98
CA LEU A 75 -9.79 -5.92 5.21
C LEU A 75 -9.33 -4.73 4.36
N ALA A 76 -8.06 -4.38 4.44
CA ALA A 76 -7.45 -3.30 3.69
C ALA A 76 -6.31 -3.81 2.83
N GLY A 77 -6.30 -3.44 1.56
CA GLY A 77 -5.18 -3.67 0.65
C GLY A 77 -4.52 -2.34 0.30
N VAL A 78 -3.19 -2.29 0.35
CA VAL A 78 -2.40 -1.12 -0.05
C VAL A 78 -1.34 -1.54 -1.07
N VAL A 79 -1.27 -0.80 -2.17
CA VAL A 79 -0.27 -0.93 -3.23
C VAL A 79 0.49 0.37 -3.37
N ILE A 80 1.82 0.31 -3.40
CA ILE A 80 2.69 1.46 -3.68
C ILE A 80 3.32 1.25 -5.06
N ALA A 81 3.14 2.21 -5.94
CA ALA A 81 3.58 2.17 -7.33
C ALA A 81 4.19 3.51 -7.77
N ASP A 82 4.83 3.52 -8.94
CA ASP A 82 5.19 4.78 -9.62
C ASP A 82 3.94 5.57 -10.03
N ASN A 83 4.06 6.90 -10.14
CA ASN A 83 3.03 7.76 -10.74
C ASN A 83 2.63 7.38 -12.18
N GLU A 84 3.53 6.73 -12.93
CA GLU A 84 3.24 6.24 -14.29
C GLU A 84 2.38 4.96 -14.31
N TYR A 85 2.23 4.28 -13.16
CA TYR A 85 1.48 3.03 -13.12
C TYR A 85 -0.03 3.31 -13.16
N PRO A 86 -0.81 2.66 -14.05
CA PRO A 86 -2.22 2.97 -14.21
C PRO A 86 -3.01 2.62 -12.95
N GLN A 87 -3.66 3.63 -12.36
CA GLN A 87 -4.51 3.48 -11.17
C GLN A 87 -5.55 2.36 -11.31
N ARG A 88 -6.15 2.21 -12.50
CA ARG A 88 -7.16 1.16 -12.78
C ARG A 88 -6.59 -0.25 -12.54
N VAL A 89 -5.33 -0.47 -12.92
CA VAL A 89 -4.67 -1.78 -12.77
C VAL A 89 -4.37 -2.04 -11.29
N CYS A 90 -3.92 -1.03 -10.54
CA CYS A 90 -3.73 -1.13 -9.09
C CYS A 90 -5.02 -1.52 -8.36
N PHE A 91 -6.14 -0.86 -8.66
CA PHE A 91 -7.41 -1.21 -8.02
C PHE A 91 -7.95 -2.57 -8.46
N THR A 92 -7.72 -2.98 -9.70
CA THR A 92 -8.07 -4.33 -10.16
C THR A 92 -7.24 -5.39 -9.44
N LEU A 93 -5.96 -5.12 -9.17
CA LEU A 93 -5.09 -5.98 -8.38
C LEU A 93 -5.59 -6.08 -6.93
N LEU A 94 -5.92 -4.95 -6.31
CA LEU A 94 -6.46 -4.89 -4.94
C LEU A 94 -7.82 -5.58 -4.78
N ASP A 95 -8.61 -5.70 -5.85
CA ASP A 95 -9.90 -6.41 -5.82
C ASP A 95 -9.73 -7.93 -5.94
N LYS A 96 -8.61 -8.39 -6.52
CA LYS A 96 -8.30 -9.81 -6.71
C LYS A 96 -7.55 -10.45 -5.54
N VAL A 97 -6.80 -9.65 -4.78
CA VAL A 97 -5.98 -10.09 -3.64
C VAL A 97 -6.82 -10.08 -2.36
#